data_AF-A0A0B8PRE8-F1
#
_entry.id   AF-A0A0B8PRE8-F1
#
_cell.length_a   1.000
_cell.length_b   1.000
_cell.length_c   1.000
_cell.angle_alpha   90.00
_cell.angle_beta   90.00
_cell.angle_gamma   90.00
#
_symmetry.space_group_name_H-M   'P 1'
#
loop_
_entity.id
_entity.type
_entity.pdbx_description
1 polymer ?
#
loop_
_entity_poly.entity_id
_entity_poly.type
_entity_poly.pdbx_seq_one_letter_code
_entity_poly.pdbx_strand_id
1 'polypeptide(L)'
;MLKTNLSHSQTDYLQTIERSANNLLNIINDILDFSKLEAGKLLLENIPFDLQESLEEVVNLQAPSAHEKGLELTLKVDPKICRGCG
;
A
#
# COMPACT_ATOMS: atom_id res chain seq x y z
N MET A 1 27.80 9.92 2.66
CA MET A 1 27.78 8.44 2.56
C MET A 1 28.89 7.99 1.64
N LEU A 2 29.74 7.07 2.10
CA LEU A 2 30.83 6.47 1.32
C LEU A 2 30.24 5.68 0.15
N LYS A 3 30.45 6.15 -1.08
CA LYS A 3 30.09 5.44 -2.32
C LYS A 3 31.17 4.40 -2.63
N THR A 4 31.15 3.29 -1.90
CA THR A 4 31.87 2.07 -2.29
C THR A 4 30.96 1.24 -3.19
N ASN A 5 31.45 0.78 -4.33
CA ASN A 5 30.73 -0.20 -5.14
C ASN A 5 30.51 -1.47 -4.32
N LEU A 6 29.25 -1.82 -4.10
CA LEU A 6 28.86 -3.02 -3.36
C LEU A 6 29.13 -4.25 -4.23
N SER A 7 29.64 -5.32 -3.61
CA SER A 7 29.62 -6.62 -4.26
C SER A 7 28.19 -7.16 -4.35
N HIS A 8 27.94 -8.10 -5.27
CA HIS A 8 26.61 -8.69 -5.44
C HIS A 8 26.04 -9.25 -4.11
N SER A 9 26.86 -9.97 -3.35
CA SER A 9 26.47 -10.52 -2.05
C SER A 9 26.15 -9.42 -1.01
N GLN A 10 26.86 -8.29 -1.03
CA GLN A 10 26.54 -7.17 -0.14
C GLN A 10 25.20 -6.52 -0.51
N THR A 11 24.89 -6.41 -1.80
CA THR A 11 23.58 -5.94 -2.27
C THR A 11 22.46 -6.90 -1.86
N ASP A 12 22.66 -8.21 -1.99
CA ASP A 12 21.64 -9.22 -1.60
C ASP A 12 21.36 -9.19 -0.09
N TYR A 13 22.41 -9.01 0.73
CA TYR A 13 22.26 -8.82 2.17
C TYR A 13 21.48 -7.54 2.48
N LEU A 14 21.81 -6.42 1.84
CA LEU A 14 21.10 -5.15 2.04
C LEU A 14 19.62 -5.27 1.65
N GLN A 15 19.31 -5.87 0.50
CA GLN A 15 17.93 -6.12 0.08
C GLN A 15 17.17 -7.02 1.06
N THR A 16 17.83 -8.03 1.61
CA THR A 16 17.22 -8.93 2.60
C THR A 16 16.95 -8.21 3.92
N ILE A 17 17.89 -7.36 4.37
CA ILE A 17 17.72 -6.53 5.57
C ILE A 17 16.56 -5.55 5.36
N GLU A 18 16.54 -4.84 4.23
CA GLU A 18 15.49 -3.88 3.88
C GLU A 18 14.10 -4.54 3.87
N ARG A 19 13.96 -5.67 3.17
CA ARG A 19 12.71 -6.44 3.13
C ARG A 19 12.28 -6.87 4.53
N SER A 20 13.20 -7.36 5.36
CA SER A 20 12.90 -7.81 6.72
C SER A 20 12.48 -6.65 7.63
N ALA A 21 13.15 -5.50 7.52
CA ALA A 21 12.82 -4.29 8.26
C ALA A 21 11.43 -3.76 7.88
N ASN A 22 11.11 -3.69 6.57
CA ASN A 22 9.80 -3.29 6.08
C ASN A 22 8.68 -4.23 6.57
N ASN A 23 8.92 -5.55 6.53
CA ASN A 23 7.96 -6.53 7.04
C ASN A 23 7.71 -6.36 8.55
N LEU A 24 8.77 -6.17 9.34
CA LEU A 24 8.65 -5.98 10.78
C LEU A 24 7.92 -4.67 11.11
N LEU A 25 8.22 -3.60 10.38
CA LEU A 25 7.54 -2.31 10.55
C LEU A 25 6.04 -2.43 10.26
N ASN A 26 5.65 -3.15 9.20
CA ASN A 26 4.24 -3.41 8.91
C ASN A 26 3.55 -4.17 10.05
N ILE A 27 4.19 -5.23 10.57
CA ILE A 27 3.65 -5.98 11.73
C ILE A 27 3.46 -5.07 12.95
N ILE A 28 4.43 -4.20 13.23
CA ILE A 28 4.33 -3.24 14.34
C ILE A 28 3.16 -2.29 14.12
N ASN A 29 2.99 -1.74 12.90
CA ASN A 29 1.89 -0.85 12.56
C ASN A 29 0.53 -1.55 12.73
N ASP A 30 0.40 -2.79 12.25
CA ASP A 30 -0.82 -3.58 12.38
C ASP A 30 -1.20 -3.81 13.85
N ILE A 31 -0.22 -4.12 14.71
CA ILE A 31 -0.45 -4.28 16.16
C ILE A 31 -0.90 -2.97 16.80
N LEU A 32 -0.29 -1.85 16.41
CA LEU A 32 -0.65 -0.54 16.94
C LEU A 32 -2.06 -0.13 16.51
N ASP A 33 -2.43 -0.37 15.26
CA ASP A 33 -3.76 -0.05 14.75
C ASP A 33 -4.84 -0.95 15.35
N PHE A 34 -4.54 -2.25 15.52
CA PHE A 34 -5.41 -3.15 16.27
C PHE A 34 -5.63 -2.68 17.72
N SER A 35 -4.56 -2.27 18.40
CA SER A 35 -4.63 -1.75 19.77
C SER A 35 -5.46 -0.46 19.86
N LYS A 36 -5.38 0.43 18.86
CA LYS A 36 -6.24 1.63 18.78
C LYS A 36 -7.70 1.24 18.58
N LEU A 37 -7.98 0.24 17.75
CA LEU A 37 -9.33 -0.24 17.48
C LEU A 37 -9.96 -0.83 18.74
N GLU A 38 -9.28 -1.73 19.45
CA GLU A 38 -9.80 -2.34 20.70
C GLU A 38 -10.03 -1.31 21.81
N ALA A 39 -9.17 -0.29 21.90
CA ALA A 39 -9.32 0.80 22.86
C ALA A 39 -10.42 1.81 22.47
N GLY A 40 -11.11 1.64 21.33
CA GLY A 40 -12.08 2.59 20.80
C GLY A 40 -11.47 3.94 20.40
N LYS A 41 -10.15 3.97 20.14
CA LYS A 41 -9.37 5.18 19.81
C LYS A 41 -9.17 5.37 18.31
N LEU A 42 -9.62 4.42 17.48
CA LEU A 42 -9.61 4.57 16.04
C LEU A 42 -10.80 5.44 15.62
N LEU A 43 -10.51 6.66 15.18
CA LEU A 43 -11.51 7.61 14.70
C LEU A 43 -11.50 7.58 13.17
N LEU A 44 -12.67 7.33 12.57
CA LEU A 44 -12.85 7.50 11.14
C LEU A 44 -13.05 8.99 10.85
N GLU A 45 -12.33 9.49 9.87
CA GLU A 45 -12.56 10.83 9.35
C GLU A 45 -13.82 10.81 8.48
N ASN A 46 -14.74 11.75 8.75
CA ASN A 46 -15.88 11.98 7.88
C ASN A 46 -15.60 13.22 7.04
N ILE A 47 -14.95 13.02 5.89
CA ILE A 47 -14.60 14.08 4.95
C ILE A 47 -15.07 13.69 3.55
N PRO A 48 -15.51 14.67 2.73
CA PRO A 48 -15.77 14.42 1.32
C PRO A 48 -14.49 13.95 0.61
N PHE A 49 -14.58 12.83 -0.11
CA PHE A 49 -13.50 12.36 -1.00
C PHE A 49 -14.06 11.83 -2.32
N ASP A 50 -13.24 11.83 -3.37
CA ASP A 50 -13.61 11.25 -4.67
C ASP A 50 -13.31 9.74 -4.65
N LEU A 51 -14.37 8.94 -4.56
CA LEU A 51 -14.29 7.48 -4.55
C LEU A 51 -13.75 6.94 -5.86
N GLN A 52 -14.10 7.56 -7.00
CA GLN A 52 -13.66 7.07 -8.31
C GLN A 52 -12.16 7.33 -8.49
N GLU A 53 -11.69 8.52 -8.13
CA GLU A 53 -10.25 8.85 -8.13
C GLU A 53 -9.46 7.89 -7.24
N SER A 54 -9.95 7.63 -6.02
CA SER A 54 -9.32 6.69 -5.08
C SER A 54 -9.20 5.27 -5.65
N LEU A 55 -10.24 4.80 -6.34
CA LEU A 55 -10.23 3.48 -6.97
C LEU A 55 -9.29 3.43 -8.19
N GLU A 56 -9.23 4.51 -8.98
CA GLU A 56 -8.33 4.64 -10.12
C GLU A 56 -6.85 4.64 -9.66
N GLU A 57 -6.52 5.31 -8.56
CA GLU A 57 -5.18 5.26 -7.96
C GLU A 57 -4.76 3.84 -7.58
N VAL A 58 -5.65 3.09 -6.91
CA VAL A 58 -5.39 1.69 -6.55
C VAL A 58 -5.13 0.83 -7.79
N VAL A 59 -5.92 1.00 -8.84
CA VAL A 59 -5.76 0.25 -10.09
C VAL A 59 -4.44 0.61 -10.77
N ASN A 60 -4.06 1.88 -10.80
CA ASN A 60 -2.79 2.35 -11.35
C ASN A 60 -1.58 1.79 -10.59
N LEU A 61 -1.66 1.71 -9.26
CA LEU A 61 -0.61 1.11 -8.43
C LEU A 61 -0.44 -0.40 -8.71
N GLN A 62 -1.55 -1.10 -8.99
CA GLN A 62 -1.54 -2.55 -9.19
C GLN A 62 -1.34 -2.97 -10.65
N ALA A 63 -1.51 -2.06 -11.61
CA ALA A 63 -1.39 -2.33 -13.04
C ALA A 63 -0.04 -2.95 -13.45
N PRO A 64 1.13 -2.49 -12.94
CA PRO A 64 2.41 -3.13 -13.25
C PRO A 64 2.45 -4.61 -12.81
N SER A 65 1.96 -4.93 -11.61
CA SER A 65 1.96 -6.32 -11.10
C SER A 65 1.01 -7.22 -11.90
N ALA A 66 -0.14 -6.69 -12.34
CA ALA A 66 -1.06 -7.40 -13.22
C ALA A 66 -0.40 -7.67 -14.59
N HIS A 67 0.27 -6.67 -15.16
CA HIS A 67 0.96 -6.77 -16.44
C HIS A 67 2.12 -7.80 -16.39
N GLU A 68 2.94 -7.77 -15.35
CA GLU A 68 4.03 -8.76 -15.13
C GLU A 68 3.51 -10.21 -15.08
N LYS A 69 2.27 -10.39 -14.62
CA LYS A 69 1.60 -11.69 -14.54
C LYS A 69 0.79 -12.03 -15.81
N GLY A 70 0.78 -11.17 -16.82
CA GLY A 70 -0.02 -11.34 -18.03
C GLY A 70 -1.53 -11.27 -17.79
N LEU A 71 -1.97 -10.57 -16.74
CA LEU A 71 -3.37 -10.44 -16.36
C LEU A 71 -3.94 -9.09 -16.79
N GLU A 72 -5.21 -9.11 -17.20
CA GLU A 72 -6.00 -7.90 -17.42
C GLU A 72 -6.62 -7.44 -16.10
N LEU A 73 -6.46 -6.16 -15.78
CA LEU A 73 -7.05 -5.51 -14.61
C LEU A 73 -7.99 -4.40 -15.08
N THR A 74 -9.29 -4.55 -14.78
CA THR A 74 -10.32 -3.56 -15.15
C THR A 74 -11.05 -3.03 -13.93
N LEU A 75 -11.28 -1.71 -13.89
CA LEU A 75 -12.16 -1.08 -12.92
C LEU A 75 -13.57 -0.91 -13.49
N LYS A 76 -14.59 -1.33 -12.73
CA LYS A 76 -16.00 -1.10 -13.08
C LYS A 76 -16.76 -0.61 -11.85
N VAL A 77 -17.25 0.61 -11.93
CA VAL A 77 -18.10 1.22 -10.91
C VAL A 77 -19.53 1.32 -11.44
N ASP A 78 -20.52 0.99 -10.62
CA ASP A 78 -21.94 1.17 -11.01
C ASP A 78 -22.21 2.67 -11.20
N PRO A 79 -22.80 3.11 -12.34
CA PRO A 79 -23.12 4.51 -12.59
C PRO A 79 -24.03 5.17 -11.53
N LYS A 80 -24.72 4.38 -10.70
CA LYS A 80 -25.55 4.88 -9.59
C LYS A 80 -24.73 5.32 -8.37
N ILE A 81 -23.46 4.95 -8.29
CA ILE A 81 -22.57 5.34 -7.21
C ILE A 81 -22.06 6.76 -7.49
N CYS A 82 -22.27 7.66 -6.54
CA CYS A 82 -21.79 9.03 -6.65
C CYS A 82 -20.26 9.09 -6.51
N ARG A 83 -19.64 10.05 -7.21
CA ARG A 83 -18.19 10.26 -7.13
C ARG A 83 -17.75 10.76 -5.75
N GLY A 84 -18.50 11.65 -5.14
CA GLY A 84 -18.23 12.13 -3.79
C GLY A 84 -18.84 11.22 -2.73
N CYS A 85 -18.03 10.73 -1.80
CA CYS A 85 -18.48 10.04 -0.58
C CYS A 85 -18.26 10.97 0.63
N GLY A 86 -19.32 11.20 1.41
CA GLY A 86 -19.34 12.03 2.63
C GLY A 86 -20.74 12.24 3.16
#